data_AF-A0A8T2BBL7-F1
#
_entry.id   AF-A0A8T2BBL7-F1
#
_cell.length_a   1.000
_cell.length_b   1.000
_cell.length_c   1.000
_cell.angle_alpha   90.00
_cell.angle_beta   90.00
_cell.angle_gamma   90.00
#
_symmetry.space_group_name_H-M   'P 1'
#
loop_
_entity.id
_entity.type
_entity.pdbx_description
1 polymer ?
#
loop_
_entity_poly.entity_id
_entity_poly.type
_entity_poly.pdbx_seq_one_letter_code
_entity_poly.pdbx_strand_id
1 'polypeptide(L)'
;MFKESPLPKLIDVIDVPLSQIPDPVYKTSVDWINHLPLMTLCGFVLWAFNHILTYLAAAQLGHTKGGEKGAQQTSSKSRVAIFVALAMVLRNRPNALAIVLPTLREKRKYQGHDKLPITVWMMAQASQGDLSVGLYSWSRNLLPLVGSNPQSRDLILQLVEKILSNQNARTILVDGAVEEGPRLIPPLSFEILLRLTFPASSARVKATERFEAIYPLLKEVALAGASGSKLMKQVTEQIFTFSLKLAGEGNPVLAKEATAIAIWSVTENVDCCRLWENLYEENEEASVAVLKKLVDEWKDHSLKLSSSPSDTLTLSGTMESLRLKNEKAITEGGANGSLYKEADKSCRVISGRLSRGSGCLKGTSITVVVLAAAVVLSSNLEATSVLKKLVDSVDLHLYFNAIITALKN
;
A
#
# COMPACT_ATOMS: atom_id res chain seq x y z
N MET A 1 -36.90 -15.03 2.41
CA MET A 1 -37.66 -14.71 3.64
C MET A 1 -36.78 -15.07 4.83
N PHE A 2 -36.38 -14.08 5.62
CA PHE A 2 -35.49 -14.24 6.78
C PHE A 2 -36.17 -15.12 7.83
N LYS A 3 -35.67 -16.34 8.07
CA LYS A 3 -36.09 -17.12 9.24
C LYS A 3 -35.49 -16.48 10.49
N GLU A 4 -36.32 -16.27 11.48
CA GLU A 4 -35.95 -15.75 12.81
C GLU A 4 -34.97 -16.74 13.47
N SER A 5 -33.68 -16.42 13.40
CA SER A 5 -32.63 -17.08 14.16
C SER A 5 -31.73 -15.99 14.73
N PRO A 6 -31.29 -16.10 15.99
CA PRO A 6 -30.38 -15.14 16.58
C PRO A 6 -29.00 -15.36 15.98
N LEU A 7 -28.68 -14.59 14.93
CA LEU A 7 -27.30 -14.33 14.50
C LEU A 7 -26.43 -15.48 13.93
N PRO A 8 -26.90 -16.54 13.25
CA PRO A 8 -26.02 -17.23 12.32
C PRO A 8 -26.05 -16.48 10.98
N LYS A 9 -24.87 -16.06 10.51
CA LYS A 9 -24.57 -15.80 9.10
C LYS A 9 -25.03 -14.46 8.48
N LEU A 10 -24.86 -13.34 9.18
CA LEU A 10 -25.07 -12.00 8.57
C LEU A 10 -24.21 -11.78 7.30
N ILE A 11 -23.06 -12.46 7.21
CA ILE A 11 -22.19 -12.52 6.02
C ILE A 11 -22.85 -13.30 4.85
N ASP A 12 -23.63 -14.35 5.12
CA ASP A 12 -24.44 -15.05 4.11
C ASP A 12 -25.70 -14.24 3.72
N VAL A 13 -25.96 -13.11 4.39
CA VAL A 13 -26.94 -12.09 4.00
C VAL A 13 -26.29 -10.85 3.39
N ILE A 14 -25.04 -10.95 2.92
CA ILE A 14 -24.49 -9.91 2.04
C ILE A 14 -25.33 -9.82 0.76
N ASP A 15 -25.86 -10.96 0.33
CA ASP A 15 -26.83 -11.04 -0.75
C ASP A 15 -28.22 -10.74 -0.17
N VAL A 16 -28.39 -9.53 0.43
CA VAL A 16 -29.72 -8.93 0.54
C VAL A 16 -30.32 -9.07 -0.85
N PRO A 17 -31.47 -9.76 -1.01
CA PRO A 17 -31.99 -10.01 -2.33
C PRO A 17 -32.67 -8.72 -2.80
N LEU A 18 -31.86 -7.71 -3.13
CA LEU A 18 -32.30 -6.57 -3.93
C LEU A 18 -32.84 -7.08 -5.27
N SER A 19 -32.38 -8.26 -5.73
CA SER A 19 -32.96 -9.02 -6.83
C SER A 19 -34.41 -9.47 -6.64
N GLN A 20 -34.95 -9.45 -5.40
CA GLN A 20 -36.38 -9.68 -5.15
C GLN A 20 -37.21 -8.40 -5.23
N ILE A 21 -36.58 -7.23 -5.34
CA ILE A 21 -37.27 -5.96 -5.55
C ILE A 21 -37.55 -5.83 -7.05
N PRO A 22 -38.80 -5.57 -7.48
CA PRO A 22 -39.08 -5.34 -8.88
C PRO A 22 -38.19 -4.23 -9.47
N ASP A 23 -37.59 -4.47 -10.63
CA ASP A 23 -36.65 -3.56 -11.27
C ASP A 23 -37.12 -2.09 -11.34
N PRO A 24 -38.40 -1.79 -11.68
CA PRO A 24 -38.87 -0.40 -11.70
C PRO A 24 -38.77 0.26 -10.32
N VAL A 25 -39.15 -0.47 -9.27
CA VAL A 25 -39.11 0.01 -7.88
C VAL A 25 -37.67 0.23 -7.45
N TYR A 26 -36.77 -0.71 -7.79
CA TYR A 26 -35.36 -0.60 -7.48
C TYR A 26 -34.74 0.62 -8.17
N LYS A 27 -34.94 0.78 -9.49
CA LYS A 27 -34.41 1.89 -10.27
C LYS A 27 -34.90 3.24 -9.77
N THR A 28 -36.22 3.42 -9.61
CA THR A 28 -36.78 4.68 -9.08
C THR A 28 -36.22 5.04 -7.71
N SER A 29 -36.05 4.04 -6.83
CA SER A 29 -35.48 4.27 -5.50
C SER A 29 -33.99 4.65 -5.57
N VAL A 30 -33.21 3.99 -6.42
CA VAL A 30 -31.79 4.32 -6.64
C VAL A 30 -31.63 5.71 -7.25
N ASP A 31 -32.45 6.05 -8.24
CA ASP A 31 -32.46 7.37 -8.85
C ASP A 31 -32.72 8.43 -7.78
N TRP A 32 -33.74 8.24 -6.93
CA TRP A 32 -34.02 9.13 -5.82
C TRP A 32 -32.83 9.25 -4.85
N ILE A 33 -32.20 8.13 -4.45
CA ILE A 33 -31.02 8.11 -3.58
C ILE A 33 -29.86 8.92 -4.19
N ASN A 34 -29.63 8.81 -5.49
CA ASN A 34 -28.53 9.48 -6.18
C ASN A 34 -28.72 11.00 -6.26
N HIS A 35 -29.95 11.50 -6.17
CA HIS A 35 -30.23 12.94 -6.10
C HIS A 35 -30.05 13.53 -4.68
N LEU A 36 -29.92 12.69 -3.65
CA LEU A 36 -29.77 13.18 -2.28
C LEU A 36 -28.35 13.67 -1.99
N PRO A 37 -28.20 14.76 -1.20
CA PRO A 37 -26.89 15.19 -0.72
C PRO A 37 -26.18 14.09 0.07
N LEU A 38 -24.86 13.97 -0.12
CA LEU A 38 -24.06 12.93 0.54
C LEU A 38 -24.18 12.98 2.08
N MET A 39 -24.25 14.19 2.66
CA MET A 39 -24.43 14.36 4.10
C MET A 39 -25.80 13.89 4.60
N THR A 40 -26.85 14.00 3.78
CA THR A 40 -28.17 13.44 4.08
C THR A 40 -28.10 11.92 4.15
N LEU A 41 -27.37 11.30 3.21
CA LEU A 41 -27.14 9.86 3.20
C LEU A 41 -26.30 9.41 4.40
N CYS A 42 -25.30 10.17 4.82
CA CYS A 42 -24.53 9.90 6.05
C CYS A 42 -25.44 9.91 7.29
N GLY A 43 -26.33 10.91 7.38
CA GLY A 43 -27.34 10.99 8.44
C GLY A 43 -28.26 9.77 8.44
N PHE A 44 -28.71 9.34 7.26
CA PHE A 44 -29.51 8.13 7.10
C PHE A 44 -28.76 6.86 7.53
N VAL A 45 -27.51 6.68 7.13
CA VAL A 45 -26.69 5.52 7.53
C VAL A 45 -26.54 5.45 9.05
N LEU A 46 -26.23 6.57 9.70
CA LEU A 46 -26.15 6.64 11.16
C LEU A 46 -27.51 6.35 11.83
N TRP A 47 -28.59 6.93 11.31
CA TRP A 47 -29.94 6.69 11.80
C TRP A 47 -30.29 5.20 11.70
N ALA A 48 -30.10 4.59 10.53
CA ALA A 48 -30.40 3.18 10.28
C ALA A 48 -29.57 2.27 11.19
N PHE A 49 -28.27 2.56 11.36
CA PHE A 49 -27.41 1.81 12.27
C PHE A 49 -27.92 1.85 13.72
N ASN A 50 -28.28 3.02 14.24
CA ASN A 50 -28.85 3.15 15.59
C ASN A 50 -30.17 2.37 15.75
N HIS A 51 -31.02 2.38 14.72
CA HIS A 51 -32.27 1.62 14.73
C HIS A 51 -32.05 0.11 14.71
N ILE A 52 -31.10 -0.37 13.90
CA ILE A 52 -30.72 -1.78 13.87
C ILE A 52 -30.18 -2.22 15.24
N LEU A 53 -29.33 -1.41 15.87
CA LEU A 53 -28.82 -1.70 17.22
C LEU A 53 -29.93 -1.78 18.27
N THR A 54 -30.83 -0.79 18.29
CA THR A 54 -32.00 -0.78 19.19
C THR A 54 -32.88 -2.01 18.97
N TYR A 55 -33.08 -2.39 17.71
CA TYR A 55 -33.84 -3.59 17.34
C TYR A 55 -33.19 -4.86 17.88
N LEU A 56 -31.89 -5.05 17.67
CA LEU A 56 -31.19 -6.25 18.12
C LEU A 56 -31.14 -6.36 19.64
N ALA A 57 -30.97 -5.23 20.33
CA ALA A 57 -31.04 -5.19 21.79
C ALA A 57 -32.43 -5.61 22.30
N ALA A 58 -33.51 -5.11 21.68
CA ALA A 58 -34.87 -5.49 22.03
C ALA A 58 -35.17 -6.99 21.75
N ALA A 59 -34.63 -7.52 20.65
CA ALA A 59 -34.79 -8.94 20.30
C ALA A 59 -34.06 -9.88 21.28
N GLN A 60 -32.92 -9.45 21.83
CA GLN A 60 -32.18 -10.22 22.84
C GLN A 60 -32.89 -10.23 24.21
N LEU A 61 -33.48 -9.10 24.63
CA LEU A 61 -34.23 -9.03 25.89
C LEU A 61 -35.51 -9.89 25.89
N GLY A 62 -36.21 -9.97 24.74
CA GLY A 62 -37.43 -10.75 24.60
C GLY A 62 -37.24 -12.28 24.69
N HIS A 63 -36.00 -12.78 24.64
CA HIS A 63 -35.67 -14.20 24.81
C HIS A 63 -35.44 -14.61 26.28
N THR A 64 -35.36 -13.65 27.21
CA THR A 64 -35.19 -13.91 28.64
C THR A 64 -36.47 -13.60 29.41
N LYS A 65 -37.23 -14.66 29.70
CA LYS A 65 -38.38 -14.79 30.62
C LYS A 65 -39.69 -14.10 30.23
N GLY A 66 -40.76 -14.90 30.32
CA GLY A 66 -42.14 -14.51 30.05
C GLY A 66 -42.64 -13.37 30.93
N GLY A 67 -43.45 -12.50 30.33
CA GLY A 67 -44.15 -11.39 30.97
C GLY A 67 -44.95 -10.63 29.93
N GLU A 68 -46.21 -10.34 30.24
CA GLU A 68 -47.25 -9.93 29.31
C GLU A 68 -47.07 -8.55 28.64
N LYS A 69 -47.63 -8.48 27.43
CA LYS A 69 -48.25 -7.35 26.71
C LYS A 69 -47.97 -5.94 27.24
N GLY A 70 -47.29 -5.14 26.42
CA GLY A 70 -47.34 -3.68 26.55
C GLY A 70 -46.21 -2.89 25.91
N ALA A 71 -45.61 -3.33 24.81
CA ALA A 71 -44.69 -2.48 24.04
C ALA A 71 -44.93 -2.70 22.56
N GLN A 72 -45.19 -1.61 21.85
CA GLN A 72 -45.53 -1.55 20.43
C GLN A 72 -44.52 -2.35 19.60
N GLN A 73 -44.92 -3.57 19.21
CA GLN A 73 -44.16 -4.40 18.27
C GLN A 73 -44.09 -3.64 16.95
N THR A 74 -42.96 -3.00 16.66
CA THR A 74 -42.62 -2.61 15.29
C THR A 74 -42.66 -3.87 14.43
N SER A 75 -43.61 -3.96 13.50
CA SER A 75 -43.84 -5.18 12.72
C SER A 75 -42.56 -5.63 12.02
N SER A 76 -42.34 -6.95 11.89
CA SER A 76 -41.17 -7.52 11.21
C SER A 76 -40.95 -6.98 9.78
N LYS A 77 -42.01 -6.49 9.13
CA LYS A 77 -41.97 -5.85 7.81
C LYS A 77 -41.17 -4.54 7.78
N SER A 78 -41.28 -3.69 8.81
CA SER A 78 -40.51 -2.43 8.86
C SER A 78 -39.01 -2.67 9.08
N ARG A 79 -38.66 -3.81 9.67
CA ARG A 79 -37.27 -4.19 10.00
C ARG A 79 -36.48 -4.58 8.77
N VAL A 80 -37.06 -5.43 7.92
CA VAL A 80 -36.46 -5.82 6.63
C VAL A 80 -36.31 -4.59 5.73
N ALA A 81 -37.29 -3.67 5.75
CA ALA A 81 -37.24 -2.45 4.96
C ALA A 81 -36.01 -1.57 5.29
N ILE A 82 -35.61 -1.47 6.56
CA ILE A 82 -34.41 -0.70 6.95
C ILE A 82 -33.14 -1.34 6.36
N PHE A 83 -32.98 -2.66 6.47
CA PHE A 83 -31.83 -3.36 5.89
C PHE A 83 -31.79 -3.21 4.36
N VAL A 84 -32.94 -3.31 3.70
CA VAL A 84 -33.06 -3.12 2.25
C VAL A 84 -32.68 -1.70 1.85
N ALA A 85 -33.29 -0.68 2.46
CA ALA A 85 -33.01 0.72 2.14
C ALA A 85 -31.54 1.09 2.43
N LEU A 86 -30.99 0.60 3.55
CA LEU A 86 -29.58 0.78 3.88
C LEU A 86 -28.66 0.10 2.87
N ALA A 87 -28.97 -1.14 2.45
CA ALA A 87 -28.20 -1.82 1.41
C ALA A 87 -28.23 -1.05 0.07
N MET A 88 -29.39 -0.51 -0.33
CA MET A 88 -29.51 0.32 -1.53
C MET A 88 -28.65 1.58 -1.42
N VAL A 89 -28.68 2.28 -0.29
CA VAL A 89 -27.85 3.47 -0.08
C VAL A 89 -26.36 3.11 -0.15
N LEU A 90 -25.94 2.04 0.54
CA LEU A 90 -24.54 1.64 0.62
C LEU A 90 -23.97 1.14 -0.71
N ARG A 91 -24.77 0.43 -1.52
CA ARG A 91 -24.33 -0.04 -2.84
C ARG A 91 -24.25 1.08 -3.89
N ASN A 92 -25.09 2.10 -3.79
CA ASN A 92 -25.11 3.19 -4.79
C ASN A 92 -24.27 4.39 -4.38
N ARG A 93 -24.11 4.63 -3.08
CA ARG A 93 -23.37 5.77 -2.51
C ARG A 93 -22.44 5.30 -1.37
N PRO A 94 -21.47 4.41 -1.67
CA PRO A 94 -20.63 3.75 -0.65
C PRO A 94 -19.80 4.73 0.20
N ASN A 95 -19.44 5.89 -0.37
CA ASN A 95 -18.74 6.97 0.34
C ASN A 95 -19.48 7.48 1.59
N ALA A 96 -20.81 7.34 1.64
CA ALA A 96 -21.58 7.70 2.83
C ALA A 96 -21.14 6.87 4.05
N LEU A 97 -20.80 5.59 3.87
CA LEU A 97 -20.26 4.75 4.93
C LEU A 97 -18.85 5.15 5.32
N ALA A 98 -17.98 5.40 4.33
CA ALA A 98 -16.60 5.82 4.58
C ALA A 98 -16.51 7.06 5.48
N ILE A 99 -17.43 8.01 5.31
CA ILE A 99 -17.56 9.23 6.13
C ILE A 99 -18.09 8.91 7.54
N VAL A 100 -19.01 7.95 7.67
CA VAL A 100 -19.64 7.59 8.95
C VAL A 100 -18.72 6.73 9.83
N LEU A 101 -17.86 5.89 9.24
CA LEU A 101 -17.04 4.91 9.96
C LEU A 101 -16.13 5.50 11.06
N PRO A 102 -15.43 6.65 10.86
CA PRO A 102 -14.69 7.29 11.95
C PRO A 102 -15.55 7.55 13.19
N THR A 103 -16.79 8.00 13.00
CA THR A 103 -17.73 8.24 14.11
C THR A 103 -18.10 6.94 14.83
N LEU A 104 -18.27 5.84 14.10
CA LEU A 104 -18.55 4.52 14.67
C LEU A 104 -17.34 3.96 15.43
N ARG A 105 -16.13 4.24 14.95
CA ARG A 105 -14.88 3.81 15.58
C ARG A 105 -14.60 4.57 16.87
N GLU A 106 -14.86 5.87 16.93
CA GLU A 106 -14.47 6.72 18.06
C GLU A 106 -15.46 6.68 19.24
N LYS A 107 -16.76 6.52 18.96
CA LYS A 107 -17.78 6.58 20.00
C LYS A 107 -18.00 5.20 20.64
N ARG A 108 -17.75 5.08 21.95
CA ARG A 108 -17.95 3.83 22.72
C ARG A 108 -19.32 3.17 22.51
N LYS A 109 -20.38 3.96 22.32
CA LYS A 109 -21.73 3.43 22.05
C LYS A 109 -21.82 2.55 20.80
N TYR A 110 -20.88 2.66 19.86
CA TYR A 110 -20.81 1.89 18.63
C TYR A 110 -19.73 0.80 18.64
N GLN A 111 -18.94 0.74 19.70
CA GLN A 111 -17.97 -0.32 19.93
C GLN A 111 -18.64 -1.50 20.65
N GLY A 112 -18.17 -2.71 20.38
CA GLY A 112 -18.68 -3.95 20.99
C GLY A 112 -18.67 -5.13 20.03
N HIS A 113 -18.48 -6.34 20.57
CA HIS A 113 -18.50 -7.58 19.79
C HIS A 113 -19.87 -7.84 19.13
N ASP A 114 -20.95 -7.46 19.79
CA ASP A 114 -22.33 -7.54 19.31
C ASP A 114 -22.61 -6.66 18.08
N LYS A 115 -21.84 -5.57 17.94
CA LYS A 115 -22.04 -4.55 16.88
C LYS A 115 -21.17 -4.80 15.65
N LEU A 116 -20.05 -5.49 15.84
CA LEU A 116 -19.08 -5.78 14.79
C LEU A 116 -19.72 -6.47 13.56
N PRO A 117 -20.59 -7.49 13.69
CA PRO A 117 -21.23 -8.11 12.52
C PRO A 117 -21.97 -7.10 11.65
N ILE A 118 -22.68 -6.13 12.24
CA ILE A 118 -23.45 -5.12 11.51
C ILE A 118 -22.51 -4.19 10.75
N THR A 119 -21.42 -3.78 11.36
CA THR A 119 -20.37 -2.98 10.72
C THR A 119 -19.75 -3.73 9.53
N VAL A 120 -19.41 -5.00 9.72
CA VAL A 120 -18.91 -5.87 8.64
C VAL A 120 -19.93 -5.99 7.51
N TRP A 121 -21.20 -6.18 7.83
CA TRP A 121 -22.28 -6.25 6.84
C TRP A 121 -22.45 -4.95 6.06
N MET A 122 -22.41 -3.78 6.71
CA MET A 122 -22.48 -2.48 6.02
C MET A 122 -21.30 -2.30 5.06
N MET A 123 -20.08 -2.64 5.49
CA MET A 123 -18.90 -2.59 4.61
C MET A 123 -19.00 -3.56 3.45
N ALA A 124 -19.60 -4.73 3.67
CA ALA A 124 -19.89 -5.68 2.61
C ALA A 124 -20.92 -5.15 1.60
N GLN A 125 -21.90 -4.35 2.02
CA GLN A 125 -22.80 -3.67 1.08
C GLN A 125 -22.07 -2.58 0.31
N ALA A 126 -21.22 -1.79 0.98
CA ALA A 126 -20.43 -0.76 0.31
C ALA A 126 -19.47 -1.36 -0.72
N SER A 127 -18.85 -2.51 -0.43
CA SER A 127 -17.93 -3.17 -1.36
C SER A 127 -18.58 -3.75 -2.61
N GLN A 128 -19.89 -3.99 -2.59
CA GLN A 128 -20.64 -4.35 -3.80
C GLN A 128 -20.82 -3.16 -4.75
N GLY A 129 -20.85 -1.94 -4.20
CA GLY A 129 -20.91 -0.70 -4.99
C GLY A 129 -19.55 -0.26 -5.47
N ASP A 130 -18.55 -0.32 -4.59
CA ASP A 130 -17.18 0.13 -4.84
C ASP A 130 -16.20 -0.70 -3.99
N LEU A 131 -15.39 -1.52 -4.67
CA LEU A 131 -14.40 -2.38 -4.01
C LEU A 131 -13.35 -1.56 -3.25
N SER A 132 -12.94 -0.42 -3.78
CA SER A 132 -11.95 0.47 -3.19
C SER A 132 -12.47 1.05 -1.89
N VAL A 133 -13.72 1.52 -1.84
CA VAL A 133 -14.36 1.97 -0.58
C VAL A 133 -14.48 0.83 0.42
N GLY A 134 -14.80 -0.38 -0.05
CA GLY A 134 -14.83 -1.60 0.77
C GLY A 134 -13.48 -1.88 1.45
N LEU A 135 -12.40 -1.91 0.67
CA LEU A 135 -11.06 -2.17 1.17
C LEU A 135 -10.54 -1.04 2.07
N TYR A 136 -10.77 0.21 1.68
CA TYR A 136 -10.48 1.40 2.48
C TYR A 136 -11.15 1.33 3.87
N SER A 137 -12.41 0.90 3.89
CA SER A 137 -13.18 0.76 5.13
C SER A 137 -12.65 -0.38 5.99
N TRP A 138 -12.34 -1.52 5.38
CA TRP A 138 -11.80 -2.70 6.06
C TRP A 138 -10.43 -2.41 6.71
N SER A 139 -9.50 -1.82 5.97
CA SER A 139 -8.12 -1.61 6.42
C SER A 139 -8.03 -0.68 7.64
N ARG A 140 -8.92 0.31 7.73
CA ARG A 140 -8.91 1.36 8.76
C ARG A 140 -9.76 1.07 9.99
N ASN A 141 -10.72 0.15 9.88
CA ASN A 141 -11.72 -0.06 10.93
C ASN A 141 -11.78 -1.52 11.42
N LEU A 142 -11.48 -2.49 10.55
CA LEU A 142 -11.61 -3.91 10.88
C LEU A 142 -10.25 -4.56 11.12
N LEU A 143 -9.27 -4.31 10.24
CA LEU A 143 -7.94 -4.91 10.37
C LEU A 143 -7.29 -4.68 11.76
N PRO A 144 -7.38 -3.47 12.39
CA PRO A 144 -6.85 -3.26 13.74
C PRO A 144 -7.53 -4.09 14.84
N LEU A 145 -8.71 -4.65 14.60
CA LEU A 145 -9.51 -5.41 15.58
C LEU A 145 -9.26 -6.92 15.53
N VAL A 146 -8.45 -7.41 14.58
CA VAL A 146 -8.20 -8.84 14.36
C VAL A 146 -7.57 -9.55 15.57
N GLY A 147 -6.81 -8.80 16.39
CA GLY A 147 -6.12 -9.33 17.56
C GLY A 147 -7.03 -9.68 18.74
N SER A 148 -8.23 -9.12 18.81
CA SER A 148 -9.04 -9.13 20.04
C SER A 148 -9.88 -10.39 20.26
N ASN A 149 -10.30 -11.09 19.21
CA ASN A 149 -11.18 -12.28 19.32
C ASN A 149 -11.14 -13.16 18.06
N PRO A 150 -10.97 -14.50 18.17
CA PRO A 150 -11.01 -15.43 17.04
C PRO A 150 -12.28 -15.37 16.16
N GLN A 151 -13.46 -15.14 16.74
CA GLN A 151 -14.72 -15.03 15.99
C GLN A 151 -14.75 -13.74 15.16
N SER A 152 -14.30 -12.63 15.75
CA SER A 152 -14.15 -11.36 15.03
C SER A 152 -13.16 -11.50 13.86
N ARG A 153 -12.04 -12.20 14.08
CA ARG A 153 -11.04 -12.46 13.04
C ARG A 153 -11.61 -13.17 11.82
N ASP A 154 -12.42 -14.21 12.03
CA ASP A 154 -13.03 -14.96 10.94
C ASP A 154 -13.94 -14.06 10.06
N LEU A 155 -14.83 -13.29 10.69
CA LEU A 155 -15.71 -12.35 9.98
C LEU A 155 -14.94 -11.26 9.22
N ILE A 156 -13.87 -10.73 9.82
CA ILE A 156 -13.02 -9.71 9.22
C ILE A 156 -12.31 -10.26 7.97
N LEU A 157 -11.81 -11.50 8.04
CA LEU A 157 -11.16 -12.17 6.91
C LEU A 157 -12.16 -12.51 5.80
N GLN A 158 -13.35 -13.01 6.14
CA GLN A 158 -14.38 -13.35 5.14
C GLN A 158 -14.77 -12.14 4.28
N LEU A 159 -14.85 -10.94 4.87
CA LEU A 159 -15.14 -9.73 4.11
C LEU A 159 -14.05 -9.41 3.09
N VAL A 160 -12.78 -9.37 3.51
CA VAL A 160 -11.69 -9.04 2.58
C VAL A 160 -11.51 -10.13 1.52
N GLU A 161 -11.66 -11.39 1.87
CA GLU A 161 -11.66 -12.49 0.90
C GLU A 161 -12.76 -12.33 -0.14
N LYS A 162 -13.97 -11.91 0.26
CA LYS A 162 -15.06 -11.63 -0.69
C LYS A 162 -14.72 -10.45 -1.61
N ILE A 163 -14.09 -9.40 -1.09
CA ILE A 163 -13.63 -8.25 -1.89
C ILE A 163 -12.61 -8.71 -2.93
N LEU A 164 -11.61 -9.49 -2.52
CA LEU A 164 -10.51 -9.94 -3.38
C LEU A 164 -10.91 -11.07 -4.34
N SER A 165 -11.99 -11.79 -4.06
CA SER A 165 -12.54 -12.83 -4.95
C SER A 165 -13.20 -12.26 -6.21
N ASN A 166 -13.40 -10.94 -6.30
CA ASN A 166 -13.90 -10.31 -7.53
C ASN A 166 -12.85 -10.46 -8.64
N GLN A 167 -13.27 -10.90 -9.84
CA GLN A 167 -12.36 -11.16 -10.97
C GLN A 167 -11.55 -9.93 -11.39
N ASN A 168 -12.07 -8.72 -11.17
CA ASN A 168 -11.41 -7.46 -11.48
C ASN A 168 -10.80 -6.78 -10.25
N ALA A 169 -10.77 -7.45 -9.09
CA ALA A 169 -10.30 -6.86 -7.83
C ALA A 169 -8.89 -6.28 -7.96
N ARG A 170 -7.97 -7.01 -8.60
CA ARG A 170 -6.59 -6.56 -8.75
C ARG A 170 -6.49 -5.24 -9.50
N THR A 171 -7.09 -5.16 -10.70
CA THR A 171 -7.09 -3.95 -11.52
C THR A 171 -7.75 -2.79 -10.78
N ILE A 172 -8.98 -2.99 -10.27
CA ILE A 172 -9.74 -1.93 -9.61
C ILE A 172 -9.01 -1.37 -8.38
N LEU A 173 -8.46 -2.25 -7.54
CA LEU A 173 -7.85 -1.84 -6.28
C LEU A 173 -6.45 -1.22 -6.47
N VAL A 174 -5.68 -1.70 -7.45
CA VAL A 174 -4.36 -1.13 -7.75
C VAL A 174 -4.53 0.22 -8.45
N ASP A 175 -5.43 0.33 -9.42
CA ASP A 175 -5.72 1.60 -10.10
C ASP A 175 -6.32 2.62 -9.12
N GLY A 176 -7.28 2.19 -8.30
CA GLY A 176 -7.89 3.02 -7.25
C GLY A 176 -6.90 3.46 -6.16
N ALA A 177 -5.75 2.80 -6.02
CA ALA A 177 -4.67 3.27 -5.13
C ALA A 177 -3.78 4.35 -5.77
N VAL A 178 -3.86 4.54 -7.09
CA VAL A 178 -3.14 5.58 -7.84
C VAL A 178 -3.98 6.86 -7.99
N GLU A 179 -5.31 6.74 -7.97
CA GLU A 179 -6.24 7.88 -8.04
C GLU A 179 -6.03 8.89 -6.90
N GLU A 180 -6.32 10.18 -7.18
CA GLU A 180 -6.23 11.23 -6.17
C GLU A 180 -7.27 11.01 -5.06
N GLY A 181 -6.81 10.51 -3.92
CA GLY A 181 -7.67 10.25 -2.77
C GLY A 181 -6.94 9.64 -1.58
N PRO A 182 -7.67 9.38 -0.48
CA PRO A 182 -7.11 8.69 0.67
C PRO A 182 -6.65 7.28 0.29
N ARG A 183 -5.39 6.94 0.63
CA ARG A 183 -4.82 5.62 0.39
C ARG A 183 -5.70 4.49 0.96
N LEU A 184 -5.92 3.45 0.14
CA LEU A 184 -6.75 2.29 0.48
C LEU A 184 -6.19 1.51 1.68
N ILE A 185 -4.87 1.33 1.74
CA ILE A 185 -4.17 0.69 2.87
C ILE A 185 -3.12 1.67 3.41
N PRO A 186 -3.39 2.38 4.52
CA PRO A 186 -2.41 3.30 5.11
C PRO A 186 -1.21 2.53 5.72
N PRO A 187 -0.04 3.17 5.90
CA PRO A 187 1.17 2.51 6.41
C PRO A 187 0.97 1.69 7.69
N LEU A 188 0.24 2.23 8.68
CA LEU A 188 -0.06 1.51 9.92
C LEU A 188 -0.87 0.21 9.68
N SER A 189 -1.86 0.25 8.78
CA SER A 189 -2.63 -0.94 8.41
C SER A 189 -1.76 -1.95 7.67
N PHE A 190 -0.82 -1.48 6.85
CA PHE A 190 0.13 -2.36 6.17
C PHE A 190 1.10 -3.04 7.14
N GLU A 191 1.61 -2.32 8.14
CA GLU A 191 2.43 -2.89 9.22
C GLU A 191 1.67 -3.98 10.00
N ILE A 192 0.39 -3.73 10.34
CA ILE A 192 -0.48 -4.75 10.98
C ILE A 192 -0.63 -5.98 10.08
N LEU A 193 -0.87 -5.77 8.78
CA LEU A 193 -0.99 -6.86 7.82
C LEU A 193 0.27 -7.72 7.75
N LEU A 194 1.47 -7.11 7.73
CA LEU A 194 2.74 -7.83 7.77
C LEU A 194 2.83 -8.73 9.01
N ARG A 195 2.57 -8.18 10.21
CA ARG A 195 2.65 -8.94 11.47
C ARG A 195 1.64 -10.08 11.54
N LEU A 196 0.44 -9.90 10.99
CA LEU A 196 -0.59 -10.94 10.93
C LEU A 196 -0.27 -12.05 9.92
N THR A 197 0.42 -11.69 8.83
CA THR A 197 0.80 -12.62 7.76
C THR A 197 2.02 -13.45 8.16
N PHE A 198 3.01 -12.84 8.81
CA PHE A 198 4.27 -13.49 9.18
C PHE A 198 4.48 -13.50 10.70
N PRO A 199 3.59 -14.12 11.50
CA PRO A 199 3.82 -14.26 12.93
C PRO A 199 4.97 -15.23 13.20
N ALA A 200 5.51 -15.22 14.42
CA ALA A 200 6.48 -16.22 14.86
C ALA A 200 5.89 -17.63 14.72
N SER A 201 6.72 -18.65 14.47
CA SER A 201 6.26 -20.03 14.24
C SER A 201 5.34 -20.56 15.35
N SER A 202 5.59 -20.18 16.61
CA SER A 202 4.77 -20.54 17.77
C SER A 202 3.41 -19.83 17.84
N ALA A 203 3.25 -18.70 17.15
CA ALA A 203 2.03 -17.89 17.12
C ALA A 203 1.18 -18.13 15.86
N ARG A 204 1.62 -19.01 14.96
CA ARG A 204 0.86 -19.38 13.77
C ARG A 204 -0.45 -20.08 14.17
N VAL A 205 -1.53 -19.71 13.51
CA VAL A 205 -2.85 -20.31 13.69
C VAL A 205 -3.47 -20.59 12.31
N LYS A 206 -4.59 -21.31 12.26
CA LYS A 206 -5.31 -21.58 10.99
C LYS A 206 -5.62 -20.31 10.18
N ALA A 207 -5.88 -19.19 10.85
CA ALA A 207 -6.13 -17.92 10.17
C ALA A 207 -4.89 -17.31 9.50
N THR A 208 -3.67 -17.73 9.86
CA THR A 208 -2.43 -17.25 9.26
C THR A 208 -2.37 -17.60 7.77
N GLU A 209 -2.78 -18.81 7.38
CA GLU A 209 -2.83 -19.25 5.98
C GLU A 209 -3.75 -18.36 5.12
N ARG A 210 -4.83 -17.86 5.73
CA ARG A 210 -5.77 -16.94 5.06
C ARG A 210 -5.13 -15.57 4.83
N PHE A 211 -4.37 -15.07 5.80
CA PHE A 211 -3.59 -13.83 5.61
C PHE A 211 -2.52 -14.01 4.53
N GLU A 212 -1.80 -15.14 4.52
CA GLU A 212 -0.80 -15.46 3.49
C GLU A 212 -1.41 -15.50 2.09
N ALA A 213 -2.64 -16.03 1.93
CA ALA A 213 -3.33 -16.07 0.66
C ALA A 213 -3.71 -14.68 0.11
N ILE A 214 -4.17 -13.77 0.97
CA ILE A 214 -4.59 -12.41 0.56
C ILE A 214 -3.44 -11.41 0.49
N TYR A 215 -2.33 -11.69 1.19
CA TYR A 215 -1.21 -10.77 1.35
C TYR A 215 -0.61 -10.24 0.04
N PRO A 216 -0.34 -11.06 -1.00
CA PRO A 216 0.33 -10.56 -2.21
C PRO A 216 -0.41 -9.40 -2.87
N LEU A 217 -1.73 -9.52 -3.02
CA LEU A 217 -2.56 -8.48 -3.61
C LEU A 217 -2.66 -7.26 -2.69
N LEU A 218 -2.84 -7.46 -1.39
CA LEU A 218 -2.90 -6.34 -0.45
C LEU A 218 -1.57 -5.59 -0.33
N LYS A 219 -0.43 -6.28 -0.46
CA LYS A 219 0.90 -5.67 -0.56
C LYS A 219 0.99 -4.80 -1.81
N GLU A 220 0.59 -5.31 -2.97
CA GLU A 220 0.59 -4.55 -4.23
C GLU A 220 -0.22 -3.26 -4.09
N VAL A 221 -1.44 -3.33 -3.53
CA VAL A 221 -2.29 -2.16 -3.26
C VAL A 221 -1.66 -1.21 -2.25
N ALA A 222 -1.02 -1.73 -1.20
CA ALA A 222 -0.37 -0.90 -0.17
C ALA A 222 0.85 -0.14 -0.70
N LEU A 223 1.56 -0.70 -1.68
CA LEU A 223 2.74 -0.11 -2.30
C LEU A 223 2.44 0.71 -3.57
N ALA A 224 1.22 0.61 -4.12
CA ALA A 224 0.79 1.36 -5.29
C ALA A 224 0.72 2.88 -5.03
N GLY A 225 0.89 3.69 -6.08
CA GLY A 225 0.78 5.14 -6.01
C GLY A 225 1.65 5.84 -7.07
N ALA A 226 1.39 7.14 -7.27
CA ALA A 226 2.17 7.95 -8.19
C ALA A 226 3.60 8.16 -7.66
N SER A 227 4.57 7.49 -8.29
CA SER A 227 5.99 7.60 -7.97
C SER A 227 6.46 9.06 -8.03
N GLY A 228 7.34 9.45 -7.11
CA GLY A 228 7.87 10.81 -7.02
C GLY A 228 6.91 11.87 -6.44
N SER A 229 5.62 11.57 -6.28
CA SER A 229 4.67 12.51 -5.67
C SER A 229 5.01 12.79 -4.20
N LYS A 230 4.74 14.03 -3.72
CA LYS A 230 5.02 14.44 -2.34
C LYS A 230 4.36 13.51 -1.30
N LEU A 231 3.11 13.13 -1.55
CA LEU A 231 2.38 12.20 -0.69
C LEU A 231 3.04 10.82 -0.68
N MET A 232 3.41 10.30 -1.86
CA MET A 232 4.05 8.99 -1.96
C MET A 232 5.40 8.97 -1.25
N LYS A 233 6.21 10.02 -1.38
CA LYS A 233 7.47 10.15 -0.63
C LYS A 233 7.28 9.98 0.87
N GLN A 234 6.33 10.70 1.46
CA GLN A 234 6.01 10.62 2.90
C GLN A 234 5.51 9.23 3.30
N VAL A 235 4.71 8.58 2.45
CA VAL A 235 4.24 7.21 2.68
C VAL A 235 5.40 6.23 2.65
N THR A 236 6.26 6.31 1.64
CA THR A 236 7.45 5.45 1.49
C THR A 236 8.40 5.60 2.68
N GLU A 237 8.57 6.80 3.21
CA GLU A 237 9.35 7.06 4.43
C GLU A 237 8.76 6.36 5.68
N GLN A 238 7.44 6.40 5.86
CA GLN A 238 6.77 5.65 6.94
C GLN A 238 6.92 4.14 6.74
N ILE A 239 6.77 3.66 5.50
CA ILE A 239 6.95 2.25 5.15
C ILE A 239 8.38 1.78 5.41
N PHE A 240 9.37 2.56 5.01
CA PHE A 240 10.77 2.33 5.32
C PHE A 240 11.00 2.21 6.83
N THR A 241 10.47 3.17 7.60
CA THR A 241 10.68 3.22 9.05
C THR A 241 10.20 1.97 9.76
N PHE A 242 8.96 1.52 9.50
CA PHE A 242 8.48 0.30 10.17
C PHE A 242 9.13 -0.96 9.59
N SER A 243 9.39 -1.03 8.28
CA SER A 243 10.00 -2.22 7.67
C SER A 243 11.44 -2.45 8.14
N LEU A 244 12.22 -1.38 8.34
CA LEU A 244 13.54 -1.48 8.95
C LEU A 244 13.45 -2.04 10.37
N LYS A 245 12.53 -1.53 11.21
CA LYS A 245 12.33 -2.04 12.57
C LYS A 245 11.93 -3.51 12.58
N LEU A 246 10.93 -3.89 11.76
CA LEU A 246 10.46 -5.27 11.64
C LEU A 246 11.56 -6.23 11.16
N ALA A 247 12.51 -5.76 10.35
CA ALA A 247 13.65 -6.56 9.91
C ALA A 247 14.60 -6.96 11.07
N GLY A 248 14.55 -6.25 12.20
CA GLY A 248 15.36 -6.53 13.40
C GLY A 248 14.60 -7.25 14.53
N GLU A 249 13.31 -7.56 14.39
CA GLU A 249 12.48 -8.13 15.48
C GLU A 249 12.73 -9.64 15.75
N GLY A 250 13.79 -10.24 15.19
CA GLY A 250 14.20 -11.62 15.47
C GLY A 250 13.33 -12.75 14.88
N ASN A 251 12.22 -12.42 14.21
CA ASN A 251 11.44 -13.38 13.44
C ASN A 251 12.00 -13.49 12.01
N PRO A 252 12.66 -14.61 11.62
CA PRO A 252 13.36 -14.69 10.34
C PRO A 252 12.44 -14.60 9.11
N VAL A 253 11.19 -15.06 9.22
CA VAL A 253 10.23 -15.03 8.10
C VAL A 253 9.74 -13.60 7.87
N LEU A 254 9.33 -12.92 8.96
CA LEU A 254 8.93 -11.53 8.91
C LEU A 254 10.09 -10.63 8.49
N ALA A 255 11.29 -10.87 9.02
CA ALA A 255 12.47 -10.09 8.72
C ALA A 255 12.80 -10.16 7.23
N LYS A 256 12.77 -11.34 6.62
CA LYS A 256 13.03 -11.51 5.18
C LYS A 256 12.12 -10.64 4.31
N GLU A 257 10.83 -10.58 4.64
CA GLU A 257 9.84 -9.78 3.92
C GLU A 257 10.01 -8.29 4.19
N ALA A 258 10.22 -7.92 5.46
CA ALA A 258 10.43 -6.55 5.89
C ALA A 258 11.71 -5.96 5.26
N THR A 259 12.80 -6.72 5.17
CA THR A 259 14.02 -6.31 4.45
C THR A 259 13.73 -6.03 2.98
N ALA A 260 12.91 -6.85 2.31
CA ALA A 260 12.55 -6.63 0.91
C ALA A 260 11.76 -5.32 0.74
N ILE A 261 10.84 -5.02 1.66
CA ILE A 261 10.06 -3.78 1.66
C ILE A 261 10.94 -2.56 1.99
N ALA A 262 11.89 -2.69 2.90
CA ALA A 262 12.85 -1.62 3.21
C ALA A 262 13.70 -1.27 1.99
N ILE A 263 14.19 -2.28 1.26
CA ILE A 263 14.91 -2.08 -0.01
C ILE A 263 13.99 -1.41 -1.04
N TRP A 264 12.77 -1.92 -1.23
CA TRP A 264 11.80 -1.29 -2.12
C TRP A 264 11.63 0.21 -1.79
N SER A 265 11.50 0.57 -0.52
CA SER A 265 11.34 1.96 -0.10
C SER A 265 12.54 2.83 -0.44
N VAL A 266 13.77 2.34 -0.23
CA VAL A 266 15.00 3.05 -0.61
C VAL A 266 15.09 3.23 -2.12
N THR A 267 14.68 2.23 -2.91
CA THR A 267 14.66 2.34 -4.37
C THR A 267 13.56 3.26 -4.89
N GLU A 268 12.44 3.39 -4.17
CA GLU A 268 11.30 4.22 -4.56
C GLU A 268 11.49 5.69 -4.13
N ASN A 269 12.13 5.93 -3.00
CA ASN A 269 12.41 7.27 -2.49
C ASN A 269 13.78 7.31 -1.80
N VAL A 270 14.75 7.96 -2.45
CA VAL A 270 16.11 8.09 -1.92
C VAL A 270 16.17 8.88 -0.60
N ASP A 271 15.14 9.69 -0.28
CA ASP A 271 15.03 10.37 1.01
C ASP A 271 15.00 9.37 2.20
N CYS A 272 14.61 8.11 1.95
CA CYS A 272 14.73 7.03 2.93
C CYS A 272 16.18 6.80 3.39
N CYS A 273 17.19 7.13 2.58
CA CYS A 273 18.60 7.00 2.98
C CYS A 273 18.92 7.93 4.16
N ARG A 274 18.35 9.14 4.19
CA ARG A 274 18.51 10.07 5.32
C ARG A 274 17.85 9.54 6.59
N LEU A 275 16.67 8.91 6.45
CA LEU A 275 16.03 8.23 7.59
C LEU A 275 16.85 7.04 8.07
N TRP A 276 17.46 6.29 7.13
CA TRP A 276 18.31 5.17 7.46
C TRP A 276 19.50 5.59 8.33
N GLU A 277 20.19 6.68 7.98
CA GLU A 277 21.32 7.19 8.78
C GLU A 277 20.93 7.50 10.24
N ASN A 278 19.74 8.07 10.45
CA ASN A 278 19.21 8.40 11.77
C ASN A 278 18.82 7.15 12.56
N LEU A 279 18.24 6.15 11.90
CA LEU A 279 17.76 4.92 12.52
C LEU A 279 18.84 3.85 12.67
N TYR A 280 20.02 4.04 12.07
CA TYR A 280 21.05 3.01 11.91
C TYR A 280 21.51 2.41 13.25
N GLU A 281 21.84 3.27 14.21
CA GLU A 281 22.38 2.85 15.53
C GLU A 281 21.32 2.10 16.36
N GLU A 282 20.05 2.42 16.19
CA GLU A 282 18.95 1.74 16.88
C GLU A 282 18.54 0.41 16.18
N ASN A 283 19.01 0.18 14.95
CA ASN A 283 18.56 -0.92 14.09
C ASN A 283 19.74 -1.59 13.37
N GLU A 284 20.81 -1.89 14.09
CA GLU A 284 22.07 -2.42 13.53
C GLU A 284 21.86 -3.76 12.78
N GLU A 285 21.24 -4.74 13.44
CA GLU A 285 21.01 -6.07 12.86
C GLU A 285 20.11 -6.00 11.61
N ALA A 286 19.05 -5.20 11.69
CA ALA A 286 18.18 -4.93 10.55
C ALA A 286 18.92 -4.26 9.39
N SER A 287 19.77 -3.26 9.70
CA SER A 287 20.55 -2.55 8.69
C SER A 287 21.56 -3.47 8.02
N VAL A 288 22.22 -4.37 8.76
CA VAL A 288 23.09 -5.41 8.19
C VAL A 288 22.29 -6.30 7.22
N ALA A 289 21.08 -6.72 7.59
CA ALA A 289 20.24 -7.53 6.71
C ALA A 289 19.85 -6.80 5.42
N VAL A 290 19.48 -5.52 5.51
CA VAL A 290 19.17 -4.66 4.35
C VAL A 290 20.40 -4.48 3.46
N LEU A 291 21.56 -4.16 4.03
CA LEU A 291 22.80 -3.96 3.28
C LEU A 291 23.24 -5.24 2.55
N LYS A 292 23.23 -6.39 3.23
CA LYS A 292 23.56 -7.69 2.63
C LYS A 292 22.64 -8.02 1.47
N LYS A 293 21.33 -7.92 1.70
CA LYS A 293 20.34 -8.24 0.68
C LYS A 293 20.43 -7.28 -0.51
N LEU A 294 20.70 -6.00 -0.28
CA LEU A 294 20.94 -5.03 -1.33
C LEU A 294 22.22 -5.36 -2.14
N VAL A 295 23.26 -5.91 -1.50
CA VAL A 295 24.45 -6.43 -2.19
C VAL A 295 24.09 -7.66 -3.03
N ASP A 296 23.29 -8.59 -2.50
CA ASP A 296 22.95 -9.83 -3.21
C ASP A 296 22.04 -9.56 -4.41
N GLU A 297 21.04 -8.69 -4.25
CA GLU A 297 20.02 -8.34 -5.24
C GLU A 297 20.36 -7.08 -6.04
N TRP A 298 21.61 -6.62 -6.01
CA TRP A 298 22.00 -5.34 -6.60
C TRP A 298 21.60 -5.16 -8.05
N LYS A 299 21.69 -6.23 -8.86
CA LYS A 299 21.34 -6.18 -10.29
C LYS A 299 19.86 -5.83 -10.51
N ASP A 300 19.00 -6.19 -9.57
CA ASP A 300 17.56 -5.97 -9.66
C ASP A 300 17.20 -4.51 -9.30
N HIS A 301 18.01 -3.89 -8.43
CA HIS A 301 17.74 -2.55 -7.88
C HIS A 301 18.60 -1.45 -8.50
N SER A 302 19.74 -1.79 -9.11
CA SER A 302 20.76 -0.81 -9.53
C SER A 302 20.25 0.18 -10.56
N LEU A 303 19.40 -0.25 -11.50
CA LEU A 303 18.88 0.65 -12.53
C LEU A 303 18.06 1.79 -11.92
N LYS A 304 17.31 1.50 -10.85
CA LYS A 304 16.47 2.48 -10.16
C LYS A 304 17.27 3.34 -9.18
N LEU A 305 18.23 2.74 -8.47
CA LEU A 305 19.12 3.48 -7.58
C LEU A 305 20.11 4.39 -8.32
N SER A 306 20.39 4.08 -9.58
CA SER A 306 21.28 4.85 -10.45
C SER A 306 20.56 5.63 -11.54
N SER A 307 19.23 5.74 -11.49
CA SER A 307 18.47 6.48 -12.52
C SER A 307 18.71 7.98 -12.47
N SER A 308 19.07 8.51 -11.30
CA SER A 308 19.33 9.93 -11.04
C SER A 308 20.75 10.10 -10.46
N PRO A 309 21.58 11.00 -11.03
CA PRO A 309 22.89 11.34 -10.44
C PRO A 309 22.78 11.85 -9.01
N SER A 310 21.72 12.61 -8.68
CA SER A 310 21.47 13.09 -7.33
C SER A 310 21.21 11.93 -6.37
N ASP A 311 20.39 10.96 -6.78
CA ASP A 311 20.00 9.83 -5.94
C ASP A 311 21.21 8.91 -5.70
N THR A 312 22.03 8.73 -6.74
CA THR A 312 23.33 8.04 -6.67
C THR A 312 24.26 8.70 -5.66
N LEU A 313 24.36 10.04 -5.68
CA LEU A 313 25.16 10.80 -4.72
C LEU A 313 24.63 10.68 -3.30
N THR A 314 23.31 10.76 -3.10
CA THR A 314 22.68 10.59 -1.78
C THR A 314 22.97 9.20 -1.22
N LEU A 315 22.75 8.14 -2.00
CA LEU A 315 23.04 6.78 -1.56
C LEU A 315 24.53 6.58 -1.27
N SER A 316 25.42 7.13 -2.11
CA SER A 316 26.86 7.07 -1.89
C SER A 316 27.27 7.76 -0.59
N GLY A 317 26.73 8.96 -0.32
CA GLY A 317 26.95 9.68 0.92
C GLY A 317 26.44 8.92 2.15
N THR A 318 25.29 8.25 2.03
CA THR A 318 24.79 7.38 3.10
C THR A 318 25.69 6.19 3.34
N MET A 319 26.17 5.50 2.29
CA MET A 319 27.13 4.40 2.48
C MET A 319 28.40 4.88 3.19
N GLU A 320 28.91 6.07 2.85
CA GLU A 320 30.08 6.66 3.51
C GLU A 320 29.79 7.00 4.99
N SER A 321 28.66 7.64 5.27
CA SER A 321 28.19 7.95 6.63
C SER A 321 28.11 6.68 7.50
N LEU A 322 27.48 5.62 6.98
CA LEU A 322 27.37 4.33 7.68
C LEU A 322 28.74 3.69 7.89
N ARG A 323 29.67 3.79 6.93
CA ARG A 323 31.03 3.27 7.10
C ARG A 323 31.78 3.97 8.23
N LEU A 324 31.68 5.30 8.32
CA LEU A 324 32.31 6.05 9.42
C LEU A 324 31.75 5.62 10.78
N LYS A 325 30.44 5.43 10.89
CA LYS A 325 29.80 4.88 12.11
C LYS A 325 30.33 3.48 12.45
N ASN A 326 30.46 2.61 11.45
CA ASN A 326 30.97 1.25 11.63
C ASN A 326 32.42 1.22 12.07
N GLU A 327 33.28 2.01 11.43
CA GLU A 327 34.71 2.12 11.76
C GLU A 327 34.88 2.57 13.21
N LYS A 328 34.14 3.61 13.63
CA LYS A 328 34.11 4.08 15.02
C LYS A 328 33.71 2.95 15.98
N ALA A 329 32.57 2.30 15.75
CA ALA A 329 32.08 1.24 16.64
C ALA A 329 33.01 0.02 16.72
N ILE A 330 33.71 -0.32 15.62
CA ILE A 330 34.73 -1.37 15.59
C ILE A 330 35.93 -0.99 16.45
N THR A 331 36.40 0.25 16.37
CA THR A 331 37.54 0.72 17.16
C THR A 331 37.25 0.84 18.65
N GLU A 332 36.00 1.17 19.01
CA GLU A 332 35.56 1.28 20.40
C GLU A 332 35.34 -0.09 21.09
N GLY A 333 35.40 -1.20 20.34
CA GLY A 333 35.42 -2.56 20.90
C GLY A 333 34.08 -3.04 21.47
N GLY A 334 32.96 -2.51 20.98
CA GLY A 334 31.61 -2.86 21.47
C GLY A 334 31.20 -4.32 21.20
N ALA A 335 30.17 -4.80 21.93
CA ALA A 335 29.66 -6.18 21.86
C ALA A 335 29.22 -6.61 20.43
N ASN A 336 28.83 -5.65 19.58
CA ASN A 336 28.34 -5.89 18.22
C ASN A 336 29.43 -5.75 17.14
N GLY A 337 30.72 -5.78 17.49
CA GLY A 337 31.81 -5.55 16.55
C GLY A 337 31.82 -6.45 15.29
N SER A 338 31.22 -7.64 15.35
CA SER A 338 31.04 -8.51 14.17
C SER A 338 29.99 -7.99 13.19
N LEU A 339 28.86 -7.45 13.68
CA LEU A 339 27.81 -6.86 12.86
C LEU A 339 28.34 -5.63 12.12
N TYR A 340 29.06 -4.76 12.82
CA TYR A 340 29.66 -3.56 12.23
C TYR A 340 30.69 -3.87 11.13
N LYS A 341 31.51 -4.92 11.29
CA LYS A 341 32.44 -5.37 10.24
C LYS A 341 31.71 -5.82 8.98
N GLU A 342 30.60 -6.52 9.16
CA GLU A 342 29.82 -7.04 8.05
C GLU A 342 29.01 -5.94 7.34
N ALA A 343 28.48 -4.98 8.09
CA ALA A 343 27.89 -3.77 7.54
C ALA A 343 28.91 -2.96 6.74
N ASP A 344 30.10 -2.69 7.28
CA ASP A 344 31.17 -1.96 6.58
C ASP A 344 31.57 -2.66 5.27
N LYS A 345 31.75 -3.98 5.31
CA LYS A 345 32.01 -4.79 4.10
C LYS A 345 30.92 -4.58 3.04
N SER A 346 29.66 -4.62 3.44
CA SER A 346 28.52 -4.45 2.53
C SER A 346 28.48 -3.02 1.95
N CYS A 347 28.68 -2.00 2.78
CA CYS A 347 28.77 -0.60 2.33
C CYS A 347 29.90 -0.41 1.31
N ARG A 348 31.09 -0.97 1.54
CA ARG A 348 32.21 -0.90 0.58
C ARG A 348 31.85 -1.52 -0.77
N VAL A 349 31.17 -2.66 -0.77
CA VAL A 349 30.71 -3.31 -2.00
C VAL A 349 29.71 -2.43 -2.75
N ILE A 350 28.75 -1.81 -2.03
CA ILE A 350 27.76 -0.91 -2.63
C ILE A 350 28.45 0.33 -3.21
N SER A 351 29.29 1.03 -2.44
CA SER A 351 30.04 2.20 -2.92
C SER A 351 30.94 1.87 -4.13
N GLY A 352 31.58 0.69 -4.12
CA GLY A 352 32.37 0.22 -5.26
C GLY A 352 31.53 -0.07 -6.51
N ARG A 353 30.26 -0.43 -6.36
CA ARG A 353 29.34 -0.63 -7.50
C ARG A 353 28.77 0.68 -8.01
N LEU A 354 28.45 1.63 -7.11
CA LEU A 354 28.00 2.97 -7.48
C LEU A 354 29.07 3.74 -8.28
N SER A 355 30.34 3.65 -7.87
CA SER A 355 31.45 4.30 -8.59
C SER A 355 31.73 3.67 -9.96
N ARG A 356 31.50 2.36 -10.13
CA ARG A 356 31.62 1.68 -11.43
C ARG A 356 30.44 1.95 -12.36
N GLY A 357 29.25 2.21 -11.80
CA GLY A 357 28.03 2.52 -12.55
C GLY A 357 28.03 3.90 -13.21
N SER A 358 28.73 4.89 -12.63
CA SER A 358 28.90 6.22 -13.25
C SER A 358 30.05 6.27 -14.28
N GLY A 359 30.88 5.22 -14.34
CA GLY A 359 32.11 5.16 -15.13
C GLY A 359 32.12 4.07 -16.21
N CYS A 360 31.02 3.85 -16.92
CA CYS A 360 31.05 3.05 -18.15
C CYS A 360 29.95 3.44 -19.15
N LEU A 361 29.89 4.73 -19.52
CA LEU A 361 29.80 4.99 -20.96
C LEU A 361 31.06 4.36 -21.55
N LYS A 362 30.94 3.13 -22.04
CA LYS A 362 31.95 2.55 -22.92
C LYS A 362 32.23 3.63 -23.96
N GLY A 363 33.41 4.23 -23.86
CA GLY A 363 34.06 4.91 -24.95
C GLY A 363 34.18 3.89 -26.07
N THR A 364 33.09 3.74 -26.82
CA THR A 364 33.10 3.10 -28.12
C THR A 364 33.87 4.09 -28.97
N SER A 365 35.18 3.93 -28.99
CA SER A 365 35.98 3.87 -30.21
C SER A 365 35.84 4.99 -31.26
N ILE A 366 35.26 6.16 -30.96
CA ILE A 366 35.17 7.26 -31.94
C ILE A 366 36.57 7.87 -32.19
N THR A 367 37.51 7.77 -31.25
CA THR A 367 38.88 8.30 -31.45
C THR A 367 39.74 7.46 -32.40
N VAL A 368 39.38 6.21 -32.71
CA VAL A 368 40.18 5.37 -33.63
C VAL A 368 39.67 5.46 -35.07
N VAL A 369 38.38 5.74 -35.29
CA VAL A 369 37.84 5.93 -36.65
C VAL A 369 38.25 7.29 -37.24
N VAL A 370 38.43 8.33 -36.41
CA VAL A 370 38.90 9.64 -36.88
C VAL A 370 40.38 9.61 -37.32
N LEU A 371 41.22 8.79 -36.68
CA LEU A 371 42.62 8.62 -37.09
C LEU A 371 42.78 7.71 -38.31
N ALA A 372 41.92 6.69 -38.48
CA ALA A 372 41.94 5.85 -39.67
C ALA A 372 41.38 6.57 -40.92
N ALA A 373 40.41 7.47 -40.75
CA ALA A 373 39.89 8.29 -41.86
C ALA A 373 40.91 9.35 -42.32
N ALA A 374 41.73 9.90 -41.42
CA ALA A 374 42.75 10.88 -41.77
C ALA A 374 43.89 10.30 -42.64
N VAL A 375 44.20 9.00 -42.48
CA VAL A 375 45.25 8.33 -43.28
C VAL A 375 44.74 7.98 -44.68
N VAL A 376 43.47 7.56 -44.81
CA VAL A 376 42.87 7.19 -46.11
C VAL A 376 42.43 8.42 -46.93
N LEU A 377 42.14 9.56 -46.30
CA LEU A 377 41.76 10.80 -46.98
C LEU A 377 42.93 11.60 -47.58
N SER A 378 44.18 11.14 -47.42
CA SER A 378 45.34 11.75 -48.07
C SER A 378 45.50 11.37 -49.56
N SER A 379 44.67 10.46 -50.08
CA SER A 379 44.90 9.84 -51.40
C SER A 379 43.79 10.03 -52.43
N ASN A 380 42.71 10.79 -52.16
CA ASN A 380 41.64 10.93 -53.14
C ASN A 380 40.98 12.33 -53.14
N LEU A 381 41.25 13.10 -54.20
CA LEU A 381 40.77 14.48 -54.37
C LEU A 381 39.23 14.55 -54.54
N GLU A 382 38.60 13.47 -55.01
CA GLU A 382 37.18 13.44 -55.40
C GLU A 382 36.23 13.26 -54.18
N ALA A 383 36.73 12.70 -53.08
CA ALA A 383 35.97 12.48 -51.83
C ALA A 383 35.65 13.78 -51.05
N THR A 384 36.37 14.87 -51.33
CA THR A 384 36.20 16.16 -50.65
C THR A 384 34.89 16.87 -51.02
N SER A 385 34.40 16.67 -52.25
CA SER A 385 33.18 17.32 -52.76
C SER A 385 31.90 16.75 -52.14
N VAL A 386 31.88 15.44 -51.86
CA VAL A 386 30.75 14.73 -51.25
C VAL A 386 30.64 15.04 -49.76
N LEU A 387 31.78 15.14 -49.05
CA LEU A 387 31.83 15.53 -47.65
C LEU A 387 31.36 16.98 -47.44
N LYS A 388 31.71 17.90 -48.34
CA LYS A 388 31.26 19.30 -48.25
C LYS A 388 29.73 19.40 -48.38
N LYS A 389 29.11 18.65 -49.31
CA LYS A 389 27.65 18.58 -49.43
C LYS A 389 26.96 17.99 -48.20
N LEU A 390 27.56 17.01 -47.54
CA LEU A 390 27.01 16.39 -46.34
C LEU A 390 27.10 17.33 -45.13
N VAL A 391 28.24 18.01 -44.96
CA VAL A 391 28.46 19.02 -43.91
C VAL A 391 27.55 20.23 -44.11
N ASP A 392 27.35 20.70 -45.35
CA ASP A 392 26.45 21.82 -45.64
C ASP A 392 24.96 21.43 -45.50
N SER A 393 24.61 20.13 -45.55
CA SER A 393 23.23 19.64 -45.34
C SER A 393 22.82 19.48 -43.88
N VAL A 394 23.81 19.38 -42.98
CA VAL A 394 23.58 19.29 -41.55
C VAL A 394 23.85 20.68 -40.98
N ASP A 395 22.80 21.40 -40.58
CA ASP A 395 22.87 22.73 -39.95
C ASP A 395 23.62 22.70 -38.60
N LEU A 396 24.90 22.37 -38.63
CA LEU A 396 25.78 22.22 -37.47
C LEU A 396 26.02 23.57 -36.78
N HIS A 397 25.83 24.67 -37.53
CA HIS A 397 25.88 26.03 -37.00
C HIS A 397 24.79 26.30 -35.95
N LEU A 398 23.61 25.68 -36.04
CA LEU A 398 22.54 25.84 -35.05
C LEU A 398 22.93 25.23 -33.69
N TYR A 399 23.67 24.11 -33.70
CA TYR A 399 24.16 23.47 -32.49
C TYR A 399 25.36 24.20 -31.87
N PHE A 400 26.22 24.80 -32.70
CA PHE A 400 27.39 25.53 -32.22
C PHE A 400 27.00 26.77 -31.40
N ASN A 401 25.97 27.50 -31.84
CA ASN A 401 25.48 28.67 -31.10
C ASN A 401 24.79 28.28 -29.78
N ALA A 402 24.02 27.19 -29.76
CA ALA A 402 23.39 26.69 -28.52
C ALA A 402 24.42 26.27 -27.45
N ILE A 403 25.53 25.67 -27.87
CA ILE A 403 26.62 25.25 -26.96
C ILE A 403 27.38 26.46 -26.41
N ILE A 404 27.64 27.49 -27.24
CA ILE A 404 28.31 28.72 -26.78
C ILE A 404 27.42 29.52 -25.82
N THR A 405 26.10 29.53 -26.01
CA THR A 405 25.17 30.19 -25.08
C THR A 405 25.08 29.45 -23.75
N ALA A 406 25.12 28.12 -23.74
CA ALA A 406 25.08 27.30 -22.52
C ALA A 406 26.35 27.39 -21.66
N LEU A 407 27.50 27.75 -22.25
CA LEU A 407 28.77 27.91 -21.55
C LEU A 407 28.97 29.30 -20.93
N LYS A 408 28.04 30.24 -21.13
CA LYS A 408 28.16 31.63 -20.67
C LYS A 408 27.23 32.03 -19.50
N ASN A 409 26.42 31.11 -18.97
CA ASN A 409 25.55 31.37 -17.80
C ASN A 409 25.83 30.43 -16.64
#